data_AF-A0A146G225-F1
#
_entry.id   AF-A0A146G225-F1
#
_cell.length_a   1.000
_cell.length_b   1.000
_cell.length_c   1.000
_cell.angle_alpha   90.00
_cell.angle_beta   90.00
_cell.angle_gamma   90.00
#
_symmetry.space_group_name_H-M   'P 1'
#
loop_
_entity.id
_entity.type
_entity.pdbx_description
1 polymer ?
#
loop_
_entity_poly.entity_id
_entity_poly.type
_entity_poly.pdbx_seq_one_letter_code
_entity_poly.pdbx_strand_id
1 'polypeptide(L)'
;MATLSAASVPARERLIEAAGEVFGDHGFEGSTVREITRRAKVNLAAINYYFRDKEELYLEALNHAMRTIFVRTQPEELGTTPSEQLFAYISGLLQRVLNSARPGWHGKLLARELTSPSRLLNVLVETFIRPHRDTLHKIIQSAAGGKLSEAQISLIGASVIGQCLYYRNCRAVSERLSPELLEAPDYLDRIAAHITDFSLAGIAATAASAPRHQ
;
A
#
# COMPACT_ATOMS: atom_id res chain seq x y z
N MET A 1 -31.40 -1.89 8.11
CA MET A 1 -29.97 -2.23 8.23
C MET A 1 -29.49 -1.68 9.56
N ALA A 2 -29.17 -2.56 10.51
CA ALA A 2 -28.87 -2.18 11.89
C ALA A 2 -27.48 -1.54 12.00
N THR A 3 -27.44 -0.30 12.48
CA THR A 3 -26.21 0.43 12.82
C THR A 3 -25.58 -0.24 14.04
N LEU A 4 -24.44 -0.92 13.86
CA LEU A 4 -23.67 -1.49 14.97
C LEU A 4 -23.23 -0.35 15.92
N SER A 5 -23.68 -0.42 17.17
CA SER A 5 -23.24 0.46 18.25
C SER A 5 -21.74 0.30 18.47
N ALA A 6 -21.01 1.40 18.69
CA ALA A 6 -19.58 1.41 19.01
C ALA A 6 -19.19 0.54 20.24
N ALA A 7 -20.17 0.05 21.01
CA ALA A 7 -19.99 -0.91 22.10
C ALA A 7 -19.83 -2.37 21.66
N SER A 8 -20.05 -2.73 20.37
CA SER A 8 -19.91 -4.12 19.88
C SER A 8 -18.50 -4.47 19.40
N VAL A 9 -17.62 -3.47 19.18
CA VAL A 9 -16.24 -3.68 18.72
C VAL A 9 -15.34 -3.92 19.94
N PRO A 10 -14.54 -5.00 20.01
CA PRO A 10 -13.65 -5.28 21.13
C PRO A 10 -12.70 -4.12 21.47
N ALA A 11 -12.38 -3.94 22.77
CA ALA A 11 -11.52 -2.85 23.24
C ALA A 11 -10.13 -2.85 22.58
N ARG A 12 -9.58 -4.04 22.28
CA ARG A 12 -8.31 -4.21 21.55
C ARG A 12 -8.37 -3.60 20.15
N GLU A 13 -9.45 -3.82 19.41
CA GLU A 13 -9.63 -3.29 18.06
C GLU A 13 -9.81 -1.77 18.08
N ARG A 14 -10.62 -1.24 19.01
CA ARG A 14 -10.77 0.22 19.16
C ARG A 14 -9.44 0.91 19.49
N LEU A 15 -8.58 0.25 20.27
CA LEU A 15 -7.23 0.72 20.57
C LEU A 15 -6.34 0.74 19.33
N ILE A 16 -6.39 -0.30 18.48
CA ILE A 16 -5.64 -0.36 17.23
C ILE A 16 -6.06 0.76 16.27
N GLU A 17 -7.36 0.98 16.09
CA GLU A 17 -7.88 2.05 15.23
C GLU A 17 -7.46 3.44 15.74
N ALA A 18 -7.68 3.72 17.04
CA ALA A 18 -7.30 4.98 17.64
C ALA A 18 -5.78 5.23 17.60
N ALA A 19 -4.99 4.17 17.84
CA ALA A 19 -3.54 4.24 17.75
C ALA A 19 -3.09 4.54 16.32
N GLY A 20 -3.68 3.86 15.34
CA GLY A 20 -3.40 4.05 13.92
C GLY A 20 -3.61 5.49 13.47
N GLU A 21 -4.72 6.12 13.85
CA GLU A 21 -4.97 7.54 13.59
C GLU A 21 -3.93 8.45 14.24
N VAL A 22 -3.72 8.29 15.55
CA VAL A 22 -2.84 9.16 16.33
C VAL A 22 -1.39 9.04 15.85
N PHE A 23 -0.90 7.84 15.61
CA PHE A 23 0.43 7.59 15.04
C PHE A 23 0.54 8.06 13.59
N GLY A 24 -0.51 7.91 12.78
CA GLY A 24 -0.54 8.40 11.40
C GLY A 24 -0.41 9.93 11.31
N ASP A 25 -1.01 10.66 12.25
CA ASP A 25 -1.01 12.13 12.25
C ASP A 25 0.22 12.73 12.98
N HIS A 26 0.64 12.13 14.10
CA HIS A 26 1.68 12.72 14.96
C HIS A 26 3.01 11.93 14.96
N GLY A 27 3.04 10.75 14.35
CA GLY A 27 4.16 9.83 14.44
C GLY A 27 4.29 9.15 15.79
N PHE A 28 5.26 8.24 15.92
CA PHE A 28 5.50 7.55 17.18
C PHE A 28 5.80 8.53 18.33
N GLU A 29 6.85 9.37 18.20
CA GLU A 29 7.28 10.29 19.27
C GLU A 29 6.20 11.32 19.67
N GLY A 30 5.52 11.92 18.68
CA GLY A 30 4.50 12.95 18.93
C GLY A 30 3.19 12.43 19.52
N SER A 31 3.03 11.11 19.65
CA SER A 31 1.82 10.47 20.14
C SER A 31 1.88 10.16 21.64
N THR A 32 0.75 10.22 22.34
CA THR A 32 0.67 9.81 23.74
C THR A 32 -0.34 8.69 23.95
N VAL A 33 0.00 7.77 24.86
CA VAL A 33 -0.90 6.67 25.23
C VAL A 33 -2.23 7.19 25.79
N ARG A 34 -2.20 8.31 26.52
CA ARG A 34 -3.40 8.96 27.06
C ARG A 34 -4.35 9.43 25.95
N GLU A 35 -3.81 10.04 24.89
CA GLU A 35 -4.62 10.47 23.75
C GLU A 35 -5.27 9.28 23.04
N ILE A 36 -4.51 8.20 22.84
CA ILE A 36 -5.01 6.97 22.21
C ILE A 36 -6.14 6.35 23.04
N THR A 37 -5.95 6.17 24.35
CA THR A 37 -6.99 5.58 25.21
C THR A 37 -8.24 6.44 25.31
N ARG A 38 -8.07 7.77 25.31
CA ARG A 38 -9.19 8.73 25.29
C ARG A 38 -10.01 8.57 24.01
N ARG A 39 -9.38 8.49 22.84
CA ARG A 39 -10.06 8.25 21.56
C ARG A 39 -10.74 6.88 21.51
N ALA A 40 -10.06 5.83 21.97
CA ALA A 40 -10.58 4.47 22.01
C ALA A 40 -11.69 4.25 23.07
N LYS A 41 -11.95 5.24 23.92
CA LYS A 41 -12.89 5.19 25.05
C LYS A 41 -12.62 4.01 25.98
N VAL A 42 -11.35 3.87 26.40
CA VAL A 42 -10.88 2.85 27.34
C VAL A 42 -10.00 3.46 28.42
N ASN A 43 -9.78 2.73 29.51
CA ASN A 43 -8.84 3.13 30.57
C ASN A 43 -7.39 2.95 30.07
N LEU A 44 -6.48 3.79 30.56
CA LEU A 44 -5.03 3.72 30.34
C LEU A 44 -4.46 2.33 30.64
N ALA A 45 -4.96 1.65 31.67
CA ALA A 45 -4.55 0.29 32.03
C ALA A 45 -4.77 -0.75 30.91
N ALA A 46 -5.69 -0.51 29.97
CA ALA A 46 -5.95 -1.40 28.85
C ALA A 46 -4.74 -1.55 27.92
N ILE A 47 -3.85 -0.55 27.88
CA ILE A 47 -2.65 -0.57 27.02
C ILE A 47 -1.69 -1.64 27.52
N ASN A 48 -1.37 -1.61 28.82
CA ASN A 48 -0.51 -2.63 29.42
C ASN A 48 -1.16 -4.02 29.34
N TYR A 49 -2.48 -4.09 29.50
CA TYR A 49 -3.21 -5.36 29.42
C TYR A 49 -3.17 -6.01 28.03
N TYR A 50 -3.39 -5.24 26.95
CA TYR A 50 -3.47 -5.80 25.59
C TYR A 50 -2.17 -5.77 24.80
N PHE A 51 -1.29 -4.81 25.09
CA PHE A 51 -0.15 -4.48 24.25
C PHE A 51 1.14 -4.30 25.06
N ARG A 52 1.19 -4.45 26.39
CA ARG A 52 2.39 -4.21 27.21
C ARG A 52 2.87 -2.76 27.29
N ASP A 53 3.07 -2.06 26.16
CA ASP A 53 3.52 -0.67 26.09
C ASP A 53 3.09 0.05 24.79
N LYS A 54 3.54 1.30 24.62
CA LYS A 54 3.24 2.13 23.43
C LYS A 54 3.89 1.58 22.17
N GLU A 55 5.07 0.98 22.29
CA GLU A 55 5.85 0.51 21.16
C GLU A 55 5.18 -0.70 20.53
N GLU A 56 4.81 -1.69 21.35
CA GLU A 56 4.05 -2.86 20.90
C GLU A 56 2.68 -2.48 20.32
N LEU A 57 2.01 -1.46 20.88
CA LEU A 57 0.78 -0.93 20.27
C LEU A 57 1.04 -0.31 18.89
N TYR A 58 2.17 0.38 18.70
CA TYR A 58 2.59 0.88 17.38
C TYR A 58 2.83 -0.29 16.42
N LEU A 59 3.47 -1.38 16.88
CA LEU A 59 3.69 -2.59 16.08
C LEU A 59 2.38 -3.19 15.60
N GLU A 60 1.41 -3.35 16.51
CA GLU A 60 0.11 -3.93 16.20
C GLU A 60 -0.72 -3.04 15.26
N ALA A 61 -0.69 -1.72 15.45
CA ALA A 61 -1.34 -0.78 14.54
C ALA A 61 -0.71 -0.81 13.13
N LEU A 62 0.62 -0.89 13.06
CA LEU A 62 1.34 -1.01 11.80
C LEU A 62 1.04 -2.34 11.11
N ASN A 63 1.08 -3.46 11.84
CA ASN A 63 0.73 -4.79 11.33
C ASN A 63 -0.72 -4.83 10.81
N HIS A 64 -1.64 -4.18 11.50
CA HIS A 64 -3.02 -4.04 11.05
C HIS A 64 -3.09 -3.27 9.71
N ALA A 65 -2.40 -2.13 9.61
CA ALA A 65 -2.32 -1.38 8.36
C ALA A 65 -1.69 -2.16 7.20
N MET A 66 -0.64 -2.92 7.46
CA MET A 66 -0.02 -3.78 6.47
C MET A 66 -0.98 -4.84 5.95
N ARG A 67 -1.69 -5.55 6.83
CA ARG A 67 -2.66 -6.58 6.43
C ARG A 67 -3.81 -5.99 5.60
N THR A 68 -4.22 -4.76 5.92
CA THR A 68 -5.26 -4.05 5.18
C THR A 68 -4.76 -3.60 3.79
N ILE A 69 -3.52 -3.10 3.67
CA ILE A 69 -2.98 -2.51 2.43
C ILE A 69 -2.33 -3.55 1.51
N PHE A 70 -1.71 -4.58 2.05
CA PHE A 70 -0.99 -5.63 1.30
C PHE A 70 -1.78 -6.94 1.23
N VAL A 71 -3.11 -6.85 1.07
CA VAL A 71 -3.93 -8.02 0.68
C VAL A 71 -3.40 -8.53 -0.65
N ARG A 72 -2.99 -9.81 -0.68
CA ARG A 72 -2.45 -10.45 -1.88
C ARG A 72 -3.55 -10.58 -2.93
N THR A 73 -3.26 -10.17 -4.15
CA THR A 73 -4.04 -10.58 -5.33
C THR A 73 -3.79 -12.07 -5.54
N GLN A 74 -4.86 -12.84 -5.65
CA GLN A 74 -4.75 -14.29 -5.81
C GLN A 74 -4.32 -14.61 -7.26
N PRO A 75 -3.49 -15.64 -7.51
CA PRO A 75 -3.03 -15.97 -8.86
C PRO A 75 -4.14 -16.11 -9.90
N GLU A 76 -5.28 -16.68 -9.50
CA GLU A 76 -6.50 -16.84 -10.31
C GLU A 76 -7.13 -15.51 -10.74
N GLU A 77 -6.86 -14.41 -10.04
CA GLU A 77 -7.37 -13.07 -10.34
C GLU A 77 -6.48 -12.33 -11.37
N LEU A 78 -5.27 -12.84 -11.65
CA LEU A 78 -4.30 -12.17 -12.50
C LEU A 78 -4.55 -12.41 -14.01
N GLY A 79 -5.50 -13.25 -14.40
CA GLY A 79 -5.72 -13.54 -15.83
C GLY A 79 -4.59 -14.37 -16.46
N THR A 80 -4.62 -14.53 -17.78
CA THR A 80 -3.88 -15.59 -18.48
C THR A 80 -2.66 -15.10 -19.24
N THR A 81 -2.69 -13.87 -19.74
CA THR A 81 -1.56 -13.28 -20.48
C THR A 81 -0.75 -12.33 -19.58
N PRO A 82 0.55 -12.09 -19.86
CA PRO A 82 1.34 -11.14 -19.05
C PRO A 82 0.76 -9.72 -19.02
N SER A 83 0.06 -9.32 -20.08
CA SER A 83 -0.64 -8.03 -20.14
C SER A 83 -1.83 -7.99 -19.18
N GLU A 84 -2.67 -9.03 -19.19
CA GLU A 84 -3.79 -9.17 -18.24
C GLU A 84 -3.30 -9.21 -16.79
N GLN A 85 -2.20 -9.94 -16.54
CA GLN A 85 -1.59 -10.05 -15.22
C GLN A 85 -1.05 -8.72 -14.73
N LEU A 86 -0.39 -7.96 -15.60
CA LEU A 86 0.12 -6.64 -15.24
C LEU A 86 -1.03 -5.68 -14.94
N PHE A 87 -2.08 -5.68 -15.77
CA PHE A 87 -3.29 -4.89 -15.54
C PHE A 87 -3.95 -5.24 -14.21
N ALA A 88 -4.23 -6.52 -13.95
CA ALA A 88 -4.86 -6.98 -12.72
C ALA A 88 -4.03 -6.63 -11.48
N TYR A 89 -2.71 -6.79 -11.56
CA TYR A 89 -1.80 -6.39 -10.48
C TYR A 89 -1.88 -4.89 -10.19
N ILE A 90 -1.82 -4.05 -11.23
CA ILE A 90 -1.87 -2.59 -11.12
C ILE A 90 -3.23 -2.14 -10.59
N SER A 91 -4.33 -2.66 -11.15
CA SER A 91 -5.70 -2.37 -10.70
C SER A 91 -5.89 -2.72 -9.23
N GLY A 92 -5.45 -3.92 -8.81
CA GLY A 92 -5.50 -4.33 -7.40
C GLY A 92 -4.66 -3.42 -6.50
N LEU A 93 -3.48 -2.99 -6.96
CA LEU A 93 -2.64 -2.04 -6.21
C LEU A 93 -3.32 -0.68 -6.08
N LEU A 94 -3.82 -0.09 -7.18
CA LEU A 94 -4.50 1.19 -7.20
C LEU A 94 -5.74 1.17 -6.29
N GLN A 95 -6.55 0.12 -6.36
CA GLN A 95 -7.67 -0.08 -5.44
C GLN A 95 -7.17 -0.06 -3.99
N ARG A 96 -6.11 -0.80 -3.63
CA ARG A 96 -5.63 -0.83 -2.24
C ARG A 96 -5.08 0.52 -1.77
N VAL A 97 -4.41 1.29 -2.63
CA VAL A 97 -3.75 2.56 -2.25
C VAL A 97 -4.65 3.80 -2.37
N LEU A 98 -5.72 3.73 -3.19
CA LEU A 98 -6.65 4.85 -3.42
C LEU A 98 -8.04 4.62 -2.82
N ASN A 99 -8.34 3.46 -2.25
CA ASN A 99 -9.66 3.17 -1.68
C ASN A 99 -10.01 4.15 -0.55
N SER A 100 -10.93 5.05 -0.87
CA SER A 100 -11.47 6.09 0.02
C SER A 100 -12.47 5.55 1.06
N ALA A 101 -12.93 4.31 0.92
CA ALA A 101 -13.81 3.66 1.92
C ALA A 101 -13.05 3.21 3.18
N ARG A 102 -11.71 3.29 3.19
CA ARG A 102 -10.87 2.94 4.34
C ARG A 102 -10.49 4.18 5.13
N PRO A 103 -10.32 4.06 6.46
CA PRO A 103 -9.68 5.10 7.24
C PRO A 103 -8.31 5.45 6.64
N GLY A 104 -8.09 6.73 6.33
CA GLY A 104 -6.87 7.20 5.64
C GLY A 104 -5.58 7.02 6.46
N TRP A 105 -5.69 6.66 7.75
CA TRP A 105 -4.56 6.50 8.64
C TRP A 105 -3.64 5.35 8.25
N HIS A 106 -4.17 4.25 7.70
CA HIS A 106 -3.37 3.08 7.31
C HIS A 106 -2.26 3.46 6.32
N GLY A 107 -2.63 4.22 5.28
CA GLY A 107 -1.68 4.69 4.28
C GLY A 107 -0.68 5.68 4.88
N LYS A 108 -1.15 6.63 5.71
CA LYS A 108 -0.28 7.62 6.37
C LYS A 108 0.79 6.94 7.21
N LEU A 109 0.40 5.96 8.04
CA LEU A 109 1.30 5.23 8.91
C LEU A 109 2.35 4.45 8.11
N LEU A 110 1.95 3.72 7.07
CA LEU A 110 2.89 3.02 6.19
C LEU A 110 3.83 3.98 5.46
N ALA A 111 3.31 5.09 4.91
CA ALA A 111 4.15 6.07 4.23
C ALA A 111 5.23 6.62 5.15
N ARG A 112 4.87 6.90 6.42
CA ARG A 112 5.83 7.34 7.42
C ARG A 112 6.94 6.33 7.65
N GLU A 113 6.59 5.06 7.85
CA GLU A 113 7.57 3.98 8.06
C GLU A 113 8.52 3.82 6.86
N LEU A 114 8.02 4.03 5.64
CA LEU A 114 8.84 3.97 4.43
C LEU A 114 9.80 5.17 4.30
N THR A 115 9.43 6.35 4.79
CA THR A 115 10.25 7.58 4.71
C THR A 115 11.12 7.81 5.94
N SER A 116 10.77 7.22 7.07
CA SER A 116 11.45 7.35 8.36
C SER A 116 11.44 6.00 9.06
N PRO A 117 12.32 5.07 8.62
CA PRO A 117 12.29 3.69 9.07
C PRO A 117 12.52 3.55 10.57
N SER A 118 11.70 2.72 11.21
CA SER A 118 11.98 2.15 12.52
C SER A 118 12.62 0.77 12.36
N ARG A 119 12.85 0.08 13.49
CA ARG A 119 13.32 -1.31 13.52
C ARG A 119 12.41 -2.30 12.79
N LEU A 120 11.19 -1.89 12.43
CA LEU A 120 10.18 -2.73 11.80
C LEU A 120 10.24 -2.76 10.28
N LEU A 121 11.01 -1.87 9.67
CA LEU A 121 11.12 -1.82 8.21
C LEU A 121 11.51 -3.20 7.65
N ASN A 122 12.39 -3.94 8.32
CA ASN A 122 12.77 -5.28 7.85
C ASN A 122 11.59 -6.25 7.86
N VAL A 123 10.78 -6.24 8.92
CA VAL A 123 9.57 -7.09 9.01
C VAL A 123 8.56 -6.69 7.94
N LEU A 124 8.37 -5.39 7.74
CA LEU A 124 7.53 -4.81 6.69
C LEU A 124 7.96 -5.31 5.31
N VAL A 125 9.26 -5.20 5.02
CA VAL A 125 9.84 -5.56 3.73
C VAL A 125 9.70 -7.04 3.48
N GLU A 126 10.14 -7.89 4.41
CA GLU A 126 10.14 -9.34 4.20
C GLU A 126 8.74 -9.94 4.16
N THR A 127 7.84 -9.49 5.05
CA THR A 127 6.54 -10.13 5.23
C THR A 127 5.52 -9.63 4.20
N PHE A 128 5.57 -8.34 3.86
CA PHE A 128 4.51 -7.68 3.10
C PHE A 128 4.98 -7.15 1.75
N ILE A 129 6.14 -6.49 1.65
CA ILE A 129 6.57 -5.91 0.36
C ILE A 129 7.16 -6.95 -0.57
N ARG A 130 8.11 -7.77 -0.10
CA ARG A 130 8.86 -8.73 -0.92
C ARG A 130 7.94 -9.68 -1.69
N PRO A 131 6.89 -10.29 -1.10
CA PRO A 131 6.00 -11.17 -1.85
C PRO A 131 5.28 -10.45 -3.00
N HIS A 132 4.84 -9.20 -2.79
CA HIS A 132 4.15 -8.41 -3.82
C HIS A 132 5.11 -7.95 -4.92
N ARG A 133 6.35 -7.62 -4.55
CA ARG A 133 7.44 -7.31 -5.48
C ARG A 133 7.76 -8.53 -6.33
N ASP A 134 7.90 -9.71 -5.73
CA ASP A 134 8.28 -10.92 -6.43
C ASP A 134 7.20 -11.35 -7.43
N THR A 135 5.92 -11.16 -7.12
CA THR A 135 4.82 -11.33 -8.08
C THR A 135 4.97 -10.37 -9.28
N LEU A 136 5.15 -9.08 -9.03
CA LEU A 136 5.34 -8.10 -10.11
C LEU A 136 6.57 -8.42 -10.97
N HIS A 137 7.68 -8.80 -10.35
CA HIS A 137 8.91 -9.16 -11.04
C HIS A 137 8.71 -10.36 -11.97
N LYS A 138 7.94 -11.38 -11.54
CA LYS A 138 7.58 -12.52 -12.39
C LYS A 138 6.74 -12.10 -13.60
N ILE A 139 5.76 -11.21 -13.39
CA ILE A 139 4.91 -10.68 -14.48
C ILE A 139 5.76 -9.91 -15.50
N ILE A 140 6.62 -9.00 -15.03
CA ILE A 140 7.53 -8.22 -15.88
C ILE A 140 8.45 -9.15 -16.70
N GLN A 141 9.04 -10.16 -16.04
CA GLN A 141 9.94 -11.09 -16.71
C GLN A 141 9.22 -11.93 -17.76
N SER A 142 7.98 -12.34 -17.49
CA SER A 142 7.13 -13.06 -18.44
C SER A 142 6.77 -12.17 -19.64
N ALA A 143 6.35 -10.92 -19.40
CA ALA A 143 6.04 -9.96 -20.45
C ALA A 143 7.24 -9.64 -21.36
N ALA A 144 8.46 -9.71 -20.81
CA ALA A 144 9.69 -9.51 -21.57
C ALA A 144 10.18 -10.75 -22.33
N GLY A 145 9.49 -11.89 -22.21
CA GLY A 145 9.95 -13.17 -22.78
C GLY A 145 11.26 -13.66 -22.16
N GLY A 146 11.51 -13.35 -20.89
CA GLY A 146 12.71 -13.81 -20.16
C GLY A 146 14.01 -13.08 -20.47
N LYS A 147 13.97 -11.97 -21.21
CA LYS A 147 15.16 -11.29 -21.74
C LYS A 147 15.79 -10.25 -20.80
N LEU A 148 15.11 -9.87 -19.72
CA LEU A 148 15.60 -8.83 -18.82
C LEU A 148 16.47 -9.39 -17.71
N SER A 149 17.47 -8.59 -17.33
CA SER A 149 18.27 -8.79 -16.11
C SER A 149 17.51 -8.37 -14.85
N GLU A 150 17.95 -8.84 -13.69
CA GLU A 150 17.36 -8.50 -12.39
C GLU A 150 17.35 -6.98 -12.13
N ALA A 151 18.40 -6.27 -12.54
CA ALA A 151 18.50 -4.82 -12.40
C ALA A 151 17.44 -4.10 -13.25
N GLN A 152 17.23 -4.55 -14.50
CA GLN A 152 16.20 -3.99 -15.39
C GLN A 152 14.80 -4.25 -14.84
N ILE A 153 14.52 -5.48 -14.38
CA ILE A 153 13.24 -5.83 -13.76
C ILE A 153 12.97 -4.94 -12.54
N SER A 154 13.99 -4.72 -11.70
CA SER A 154 13.88 -3.89 -10.50
C SER A 154 13.57 -2.42 -10.83
N LEU A 155 14.21 -1.85 -11.86
CA LEU A 155 13.94 -0.47 -12.30
C LEU A 155 12.53 -0.31 -12.90
N ILE A 156 12.09 -1.26 -13.72
CA ILE A 156 10.74 -1.26 -14.29
C ILE A 156 9.70 -1.43 -13.17
N GLY A 157 9.92 -2.39 -12.27
CA GLY A 157 9.05 -2.59 -11.11
C GLY A 157 8.93 -1.34 -10.24
N ALA A 158 10.05 -0.67 -9.94
CA ALA A 158 10.04 0.61 -9.23
C ALA A 158 9.25 1.70 -9.98
N SER A 159 9.33 1.74 -11.31
CA SER A 159 8.58 2.68 -12.14
C SER A 159 7.08 2.44 -12.07
N VAL A 160 6.64 1.18 -12.20
CA VAL A 160 5.22 0.78 -12.05
C VAL A 160 4.68 1.21 -10.68
N ILE A 161 5.40 0.87 -9.61
CA ILE A 161 5.00 1.23 -8.24
C ILE A 161 4.97 2.75 -8.06
N GLY A 162 5.97 3.47 -8.57
CA GLY A 162 6.04 4.93 -8.50
C GLY A 162 4.85 5.61 -9.19
N GLN A 163 4.46 5.13 -10.37
CA GLN A 163 3.29 5.64 -11.10
C GLN A 163 2.00 5.40 -10.32
N CYS A 164 1.81 4.23 -9.70
CA CYS A 164 0.65 3.98 -8.85
C CYS A 164 0.63 4.90 -7.61
N LEU A 165 1.78 5.05 -6.94
CA LEU A 165 1.88 5.87 -5.73
C LEU A 165 1.77 7.37 -6.01
N TYR A 166 2.06 7.83 -7.22
CA TYR A 166 1.86 9.23 -7.63
C TYR A 166 0.41 9.68 -7.40
N TYR A 167 -0.58 8.91 -7.86
CA TYR A 167 -2.00 9.25 -7.70
C TYR A 167 -2.46 9.31 -6.24
N ARG A 168 -1.74 8.63 -5.34
CA ARG A 168 -1.98 8.70 -3.90
C ARG A 168 -1.28 9.90 -3.27
N ASN A 169 0.03 10.00 -3.47
CA ASN A 169 0.89 10.97 -2.77
C ASN A 169 0.68 12.39 -3.30
N CYS A 170 0.41 12.53 -4.60
CA CYS A 170 0.15 13.79 -5.27
C CYS A 170 -1.36 14.03 -5.50
N ARG A 171 -2.24 13.34 -4.77
CA ARG A 171 -3.70 13.41 -4.98
C ARG A 171 -4.23 14.84 -4.99
N ALA A 172 -3.81 15.67 -4.02
CA ALA A 172 -4.24 17.07 -3.94
C ALA A 172 -3.79 17.90 -5.15
N VAL A 173 -2.68 17.55 -5.79
CA VAL A 173 -2.19 18.18 -7.02
C VAL A 173 -3.00 17.68 -8.21
N SER A 174 -3.17 16.36 -8.34
CA SER A 174 -3.94 15.74 -9.42
C SER A 174 -5.41 16.21 -9.46
N GLU A 175 -6.06 16.37 -8.30
CA GLU A 175 -7.42 16.93 -8.19
C GLU A 175 -7.54 18.36 -8.72
N ARG A 176 -6.44 19.15 -8.68
CA ARG A 176 -6.43 20.55 -9.16
C ARG A 176 -6.04 20.68 -10.62
N LEU A 177 -5.19 19.78 -11.11
CA LEU A 177 -4.68 19.82 -12.48
C LEU A 177 -5.52 18.99 -13.46
N SER A 178 -6.25 17.98 -12.98
CA SER A 178 -7.03 17.06 -13.81
C SER A 178 -8.26 16.53 -13.07
N PRO A 179 -9.18 17.42 -12.62
CA PRO A 179 -10.36 17.00 -11.87
C PRO A 179 -11.24 16.03 -12.65
N GLU A 180 -11.41 16.22 -13.96
CA GLU A 180 -12.30 15.40 -14.79
C GLU A 180 -11.83 13.94 -14.88
N LEU A 181 -10.52 13.71 -14.78
CA LEU A 181 -9.96 12.37 -14.77
C LEU A 181 -10.37 11.62 -13.50
N LEU A 182 -10.28 12.27 -12.33
CA LEU A 182 -10.51 11.65 -11.02
C LEU A 182 -12.00 11.56 -10.64
N GLU A 183 -12.84 12.38 -11.25
CA GLU A 183 -14.29 12.35 -11.08
C GLU A 183 -14.97 11.30 -11.95
N ALA A 184 -14.29 10.77 -12.97
CA ALA A 184 -14.82 9.73 -13.83
C ALA A 184 -15.14 8.45 -13.03
N PRO A 185 -16.31 7.80 -13.20
CA PRO A 185 -16.66 6.60 -12.44
C PRO A 185 -15.67 5.44 -12.60
N ASP A 186 -14.96 5.39 -13.73
CA ASP A 186 -14.01 4.37 -14.14
C ASP A 186 -12.54 4.81 -14.02
N TYR A 187 -12.26 5.90 -13.29
CA TYR A 187 -10.91 6.51 -13.26
C TYR A 187 -9.80 5.53 -12.85
N LEU A 188 -10.09 4.59 -11.93
CA LEU A 188 -9.12 3.58 -11.50
C LEU A 188 -8.72 2.67 -12.66
N ASP A 189 -9.69 2.19 -13.43
CA ASP A 189 -9.45 1.31 -14.58
C ASP A 189 -8.72 2.05 -15.70
N ARG A 190 -9.05 3.33 -15.92
CA ARG A 190 -8.36 4.19 -16.89
C ARG A 190 -6.89 4.40 -16.52
N ILE A 191 -6.60 4.67 -15.25
CA ILE A 191 -5.23 4.79 -14.75
C ILE A 191 -4.50 3.45 -14.87
N ALA A 192 -5.14 2.34 -14.49
CA ALA A 192 -4.54 1.02 -14.57
C ALA A 192 -4.20 0.61 -16.01
N ALA A 193 -5.10 0.86 -16.96
CA ALA A 193 -4.88 0.62 -18.38
C ALA A 193 -3.70 1.44 -18.89
N HIS A 194 -3.68 2.75 -18.59
CA HIS A 194 -2.59 3.62 -18.99
C HIS A 194 -1.22 3.16 -18.45
N ILE A 195 -1.12 2.85 -17.16
CA ILE A 195 0.15 2.39 -16.56
C ILE A 195 0.57 1.05 -17.15
N THR A 196 -0.39 0.14 -17.41
CA THR A 196 -0.13 -1.14 -18.07
C THR A 196 0.47 -0.93 -19.46
N ASP A 197 -0.19 -0.16 -20.32
CA ASP A 197 0.25 0.10 -21.69
C ASP A 197 1.63 0.76 -21.72
N PHE A 198 1.82 1.78 -20.88
CA PHE A 198 3.09 2.47 -20.73
C PHE A 198 4.22 1.51 -20.30
N SER A 199 3.93 0.66 -19.32
CA SER A 199 4.91 -0.29 -18.77
C SER A 199 5.25 -1.39 -19.78
N LEU A 200 4.27 -1.93 -20.51
CA LEU A 200 4.50 -2.93 -21.55
C LEU A 200 5.36 -2.37 -22.69
N ALA A 201 5.10 -1.12 -23.11
CA ALA A 201 5.95 -0.44 -24.09
C ALA A 201 7.40 -0.29 -23.58
N GLY A 202 7.58 0.13 -22.32
CA GLY A 202 8.89 0.23 -21.69
C GLY A 202 9.62 -1.11 -21.56
N ILE A 203 8.90 -2.18 -21.20
CA ILE A 203 9.41 -3.55 -21.13
C ILE A 203 9.89 -4.01 -22.51
N ALA A 204 9.05 -3.85 -23.55
CA ALA A 204 9.39 -4.27 -24.91
C ALA A 204 10.61 -3.53 -25.45
N ALA A 205 10.68 -2.20 -25.26
CA ALA A 205 11.82 -1.39 -25.69
C ALA A 205 13.12 -1.79 -24.97
N THR A 206 13.04 -2.07 -23.67
CA THR A 206 14.21 -2.50 -22.87
C THR A 206 14.68 -3.90 -23.29
N ALA A 207 13.75 -4.82 -23.53
CA ALA A 207 14.06 -6.18 -23.97
C ALA A 207 14.62 -6.25 -25.40
N ALA A 208 14.29 -5.28 -26.25
CA ALA A 208 14.83 -5.16 -27.61
C ALA A 208 16.21 -4.48 -27.65
N SER A 209 16.58 -3.73 -26.61
CA SER A 209 17.85 -3.03 -26.54
C SER A 209 18.99 -4.01 -26.22
N ALA A 210 20.08 -3.97 -27.00
CA ALA A 210 21.32 -4.64 -26.59
C ALA A 210 21.79 -4.07 -25.23
N PRO A 211 22.42 -4.87 -24.36
CA PRO A 211 22.98 -4.35 -23.11
C PRO A 211 23.91 -3.19 -23.44
N ARG A 212 23.59 -1.99 -22.94
CA ARG A 212 24.52 -0.87 -23.04
C ARG A 212 25.73 -1.27 -22.23
N HIS A 213 26.83 -1.61 -22.90
CA HIS A 213 28.11 -1.85 -22.26
C HIS A 213 28.41 -0.66 -21.34
N GLN A 214 28.58 -0.95 -20.04
CA GLN A 214 29.26 -0.04 -19.11
C GLN A 214 30.75 0.00 -19.47
#